data_AF-A0A1H8VQL9-F1
#
_entry.id   AF-A0A1H8VQL9-F1
#
_cell.length_a   1.000
_cell.length_b   1.000
_cell.length_c   1.000
_cell.angle_alpha   90.00
_cell.angle_beta   90.00
_cell.angle_gamma   90.00
#
_symmetry.space_group_name_H-M   'P 1'
#
loop_
_entity.id
_entity.type
_entity.pdbx_description
1 polymer ?
#
loop_
_entity_poly.entity_id
_entity_poly.type
_entity_poly.pdbx_seq_one_letter_code
_entity_poly.pdbx_strand_id
1 'polypeptide(L)'
;MAQRWSLKAVKQRIRALDWEMQELHERMEALVQEFKGTWTPPWPAHPALCPGRSEAPTLIKWRPKGSMGQGQSTVHFTNEGLQEKLDVAEIPISTRLAWIEFDRRIQVVNTEARLAHYERRRLRDYVSQLQRLNALEKWVKSAQ
;
A
#
# COMPACT_ATOMS: atom_id res chain seq x y z
N MET A 1 -10.36 -21.87 -23.78
CA MET A 1 -9.58 -22.76 -22.90
C MET A 1 -8.83 -21.89 -21.90
N ALA A 2 -9.23 -21.91 -20.62
CA ALA A 2 -8.50 -21.18 -19.60
C ALA A 2 -7.10 -21.77 -19.46
N GLN A 3 -6.07 -20.96 -19.68
CA GLN A 3 -4.68 -21.37 -19.50
C GLN A 3 -4.52 -21.82 -18.06
N ARG A 4 -4.37 -23.13 -17.84
CA ARG A 4 -4.22 -23.73 -16.51
C ARG A 4 -2.82 -23.38 -16.02
N TRP A 5 -2.71 -22.46 -15.07
CA TRP A 5 -1.42 -22.02 -14.55
C TRP A 5 -0.68 -23.22 -13.92
N SER A 6 0.57 -23.46 -14.33
CA SER A 6 1.41 -24.47 -13.67
C SER A 6 1.94 -23.95 -12.33
N LEU A 7 2.27 -24.84 -11.39
CA LEU A 7 2.88 -24.44 -10.12
C LEU A 7 4.18 -23.63 -10.33
N LYS A 8 4.94 -23.94 -11.39
CA LYS A 8 6.13 -23.17 -11.80
C LYS A 8 5.75 -21.74 -12.19
N ALA A 9 4.72 -21.57 -13.02
CA ALA A 9 4.24 -20.25 -13.43
C ALA A 9 3.73 -19.41 -12.24
N VAL A 10 2.98 -20.03 -11.32
CA VAL A 10 2.52 -19.36 -10.10
C VAL A 10 3.71 -18.88 -9.26
N LYS A 11 4.72 -19.73 -9.04
CA LYS A 11 5.93 -19.34 -8.28
C LYS A 11 6.71 -18.22 -8.97
N GLN A 12 6.77 -18.22 -10.30
CA GLN A 12 7.40 -17.13 -11.07
C GLN A 12 6.63 -15.83 -10.91
N ARG A 13 5.29 -15.86 -10.98
CA ARG A 13 4.46 -14.67 -10.75
C ARG A 13 4.61 -14.10 -9.35
N ILE A 14 4.69 -14.96 -8.32
CA ILE A 14 4.97 -14.51 -6.94
C ILE A 14 6.29 -13.73 -6.89
N ARG A 15 7.35 -14.23 -7.54
CA ARG A 15 8.65 -13.53 -7.58
C ARG A 15 8.57 -12.20 -8.34
N ALA A 16 7.85 -12.16 -9.45
CA ALA A 16 7.61 -10.92 -10.18
C ALA A 16 6.88 -9.89 -9.30
N LEU A 17 5.85 -10.32 -8.57
CA LEU A 17 5.11 -9.47 -7.63
C LEU A 17 5.98 -9.01 -6.45
N ASP A 18 6.94 -9.82 -5.98
CA ASP A 18 7.91 -9.40 -4.96
C ASP A 18 8.77 -8.22 -5.48
N TRP A 19 9.18 -8.24 -6.76
CA TRP A 19 9.89 -7.12 -7.39
C TRP A 19 8.99 -5.91 -7.63
N GLU A 20 7.79 -6.11 -8.20
CA GLU A 20 6.81 -5.02 -8.44
C GLU A 20 6.49 -4.29 -7.13
N MET A 21 6.36 -5.01 -6.01
CA MET A 21 6.13 -4.39 -4.70
C MET A 21 7.30 -3.53 -4.22
N GLN A 22 8.54 -3.91 -4.52
CA GLN A 22 9.73 -3.11 -4.19
C GLN A 22 9.76 -1.82 -5.02
N GLU A 23 9.52 -1.91 -6.32
CA GLU A 23 9.44 -0.73 -7.21
C GLU A 23 8.32 0.23 -6.78
N LEU A 24 7.16 -0.32 -6.37
CA LEU A 24 6.06 0.47 -5.85
C LEU A 24 6.42 1.17 -4.54
N HIS A 25 7.19 0.52 -3.67
CA HIS A 25 7.66 1.13 -2.43
C HIS A 25 8.58 2.32 -2.71
N GLU A 26 9.54 2.16 -3.62
CA GLU A 26 10.47 3.22 -4.03
C GLU A 26 9.73 4.40 -4.68
N ARG A 27 8.72 4.11 -5.54
CA ARG A 27 7.84 5.15 -6.09
C ARG A 27 7.07 5.90 -5.01
N MET A 28 6.61 5.20 -3.96
CA MET A 28 5.93 5.85 -2.85
C MET A 28 6.88 6.74 -2.03
N GLU A 29 8.10 6.28 -1.76
CA GLU A 29 9.14 7.07 -1.11
C GLU A 29 9.45 8.33 -1.91
N ALA A 30 9.65 8.19 -3.23
CA ALA A 30 9.91 9.31 -4.12
C ALA A 30 8.79 10.37 -4.07
N LEU A 31 7.51 9.97 -4.07
CA LEU A 31 6.40 10.90 -3.89
C LEU A 31 6.46 11.61 -2.53
N VAL A 32 6.65 10.88 -1.43
CA VAL A 32 6.75 11.52 -0.12
C VAL A 32 7.91 12.53 -0.07
N GLN A 33 9.05 12.23 -0.70
CA GLN A 33 10.17 13.16 -0.77
C GLN A 33 9.90 14.35 -1.70
N GLU A 34 9.24 14.14 -2.83
CA GLU A 34 8.83 15.23 -3.74
C GLU A 34 7.97 16.26 -3.01
N PHE A 35 6.99 15.80 -2.21
CA PHE A 35 6.19 16.70 -1.38
C PHE A 35 7.05 17.49 -0.41
N LYS A 36 7.95 16.82 0.32
CA LYS A 36 8.81 17.45 1.32
C LYS A 36 9.83 18.42 0.71
N GLY A 37 10.25 18.18 -0.52
CA GLY A 37 11.14 19.08 -1.28
C GLY A 37 10.41 20.28 -1.88
N THR A 38 9.12 20.14 -2.19
CA THR A 38 8.32 21.20 -2.82
C THR A 38 7.75 22.19 -1.80
N TRP A 39 7.30 21.70 -0.64
CA TRP A 39 6.69 22.54 0.41
C TRP A 39 7.51 22.52 1.68
N THR A 40 7.77 23.70 2.25
CA THR A 40 8.53 23.84 3.50
C THR A 40 7.65 23.65 4.76
N PRO A 41 8.18 23.01 5.82
CA PRO A 41 7.52 22.96 7.12
C PRO A 41 7.33 24.37 7.72
N PRO A 42 6.40 24.56 8.69
CA PRO A 42 5.56 23.53 9.30
C PRO A 42 4.30 23.19 8.48
N TRP A 43 4.10 21.91 8.17
CA TRP A 43 2.90 21.47 7.45
C TRP A 43 1.72 21.23 8.39
N PRO A 44 0.51 21.77 8.12
CA PRO A 44 -0.70 21.36 8.86
C PRO A 44 -1.09 19.90 8.59
N ALA A 45 -0.68 19.34 7.45
CA ALA A 45 -0.72 17.93 7.14
C ALA A 45 0.33 17.59 6.09
N HIS A 46 0.80 16.34 6.06
CA HIS A 46 1.76 15.86 5.06
C HIS A 46 1.53 14.38 4.72
N PRO A 47 1.83 13.93 3.49
CA PRO A 47 1.84 12.52 3.16
C PRO A 47 2.98 11.81 3.88
N ALA A 48 2.72 10.59 4.34
CA ALA A 48 3.71 9.72 4.97
C ALA A 48 3.45 8.25 4.61
N LEU A 49 4.52 7.47 4.58
CA LEU A 49 4.43 6.01 4.50
C LEU A 49 3.82 5.47 5.80
N CYS A 50 2.77 4.68 5.67
CA CYS A 50 2.07 4.01 6.74
C CYS A 50 2.23 2.50 6.54
N PRO A 51 3.10 1.83 7.32
CA PRO A 51 3.22 0.39 7.29
C PRO A 51 1.88 -0.28 7.61
N GLY A 52 1.47 -1.24 6.79
CA GLY A 52 0.28 -2.04 7.07
C GLY A 52 0.45 -2.92 8.31
N ARG A 53 -0.64 -3.22 9.01
CA ARG A 53 -0.65 -4.21 10.10
C ARG A 53 -0.86 -5.61 9.57
N SER A 54 -0.21 -6.60 10.21
CA SER A 54 -0.32 -8.07 10.08
C SER A 54 -0.26 -8.70 8.69
N GLU A 55 -0.60 -8.01 7.61
CA GLU A 55 -0.73 -8.55 6.26
C GLU A 55 -1.21 -7.48 5.25
N ALA A 56 -1.13 -6.19 5.56
CA ALA A 56 -1.49 -5.12 4.63
C ALA A 56 -0.22 -4.51 3.99
N PRO A 57 -0.29 -4.04 2.73
CA PRO A 57 0.84 -3.35 2.12
C PRO A 57 1.10 -2.02 2.83
N THR A 58 2.34 -1.54 2.76
CA THR A 58 2.66 -0.14 3.07
C THR A 58 1.96 0.76 2.06
N LEU A 59 1.35 1.84 2.53
CA LEU A 59 0.64 2.82 1.70
C LEU A 59 1.00 4.24 2.13
N ILE A 60 0.85 5.20 1.23
CA ILE A 60 0.91 6.61 1.60
C ILE A 60 -0.43 7.05 2.18
N LYS A 61 -0.41 7.75 3.31
CA LYS A 61 -1.59 8.40 3.88
C LYS A 61 -1.25 9.80 4.38
N TRP A 62 -2.25 10.65 4.51
CA TRP A 62 -2.07 11.99 5.06
C TRP A 62 -2.02 11.95 6.58
N ARG A 63 -1.04 12.64 7.15
CA ARG A 63 -0.83 12.80 8.59
C ARG A 63 -1.09 14.25 8.99
N PRO A 64 -2.20 14.54 9.68
CA PRO A 64 -2.45 15.88 10.22
C PRO A 64 -1.45 16.22 11.35
N LYS A 65 -1.09 17.49 11.48
CA LYS A 65 -0.32 18.03 12.61
C LYS A 65 -1.17 17.96 13.89
N GLY A 66 -0.50 17.74 15.03
CA GLY A 66 -1.10 17.81 16.37
C GLY A 66 -1.78 16.54 16.88
N SER A 67 -1.74 15.41 16.16
CA SER A 67 -2.13 14.10 16.72
C SER A 67 -1.02 13.60 17.67
N MET A 68 -0.90 14.23 18.85
CA MET A 68 -0.04 13.81 19.95
C MET A 68 -0.85 12.92 20.90
N GLY A 69 -0.71 11.61 20.75
CA GLY A 69 -1.38 10.60 21.57
C GLY A 69 -1.32 9.23 20.88
N GLN A 70 -1.31 8.14 21.65
CA GLN A 70 -1.14 6.77 21.16
C GLN A 70 -2.01 6.48 19.92
N GLY A 71 -1.36 6.35 18.76
CA GLY A 71 -2.00 6.17 17.47
C GLY A 71 -1.81 7.39 16.57
N GLN A 72 -0.77 7.38 15.73
CA GLN A 72 -0.66 8.33 14.62
C GLN A 72 -1.91 8.16 13.73
N SER A 73 -2.87 9.09 13.82
CA SER A 73 -4.05 9.05 12.97
C SER A 73 -3.65 9.45 11.56
N THR A 74 -3.81 8.51 10.65
CA THR A 74 -3.62 8.73 9.21
C THR A 74 -4.99 8.78 8.56
N VAL A 75 -5.17 9.70 7.64
CA VAL A 75 -6.47 9.95 6.98
C VAL A 75 -6.31 10.03 5.47
N HIS A 76 -7.42 9.94 4.77
CA HIS A 76 -7.50 10.28 3.35
C HIS A 76 -7.50 11.80 3.19
N PHE A 77 -7.03 12.32 2.05
CA PHE A 77 -7.09 13.76 1.80
C PHE A 77 -8.52 14.28 1.87
N THR A 78 -9.49 13.50 1.40
CA THR A 78 -10.93 13.82 1.42
C THR A 78 -11.57 13.80 2.81
N ASN A 79 -10.83 13.54 3.89
CA ASN A 79 -11.39 13.56 5.23
C ASN A 79 -11.80 14.99 5.64
N GLU A 80 -13.04 15.15 6.11
CA GLU A 80 -13.60 16.46 6.50
C GLU A 80 -12.75 17.17 7.56
N GLY A 81 -12.37 16.46 8.63
CA GLY A 81 -11.52 17.02 9.69
C GLY A 81 -10.10 17.38 9.23
N LEU A 82 -9.60 16.78 8.14
CA LEU A 82 -8.39 17.26 7.49
C LEU A 82 -8.66 18.55 6.72
N GLN A 83 -9.75 18.63 5.96
CA GLN A 83 -10.10 19.83 5.19
C GLN A 83 -10.31 21.05 6.10
N GLU A 84 -11.03 20.88 7.21
CA GLU A 84 -11.20 21.92 8.25
C GLU A 84 -9.84 22.40 8.79
N LYS A 85 -8.89 21.49 9.03
CA LYS A 85 -7.54 21.86 9.47
C LYS A 85 -6.77 22.65 8.43
N LEU A 86 -6.96 22.37 7.15
CA LEU A 86 -6.34 23.14 6.07
C LEU A 86 -6.98 24.53 5.94
N ASP A 87 -8.29 24.64 6.18
CA ASP A 87 -9.02 25.91 6.22
C ASP A 87 -8.53 26.79 7.39
N VAL A 88 -8.43 26.23 8.60
CA VAL A 88 -7.89 26.91 9.79
C VAL A 88 -6.44 27.34 9.60
N ALA A 89 -5.66 26.55 8.86
CA ALA A 89 -4.27 26.89 8.52
C ALA A 89 -4.14 27.87 7.34
N GLU A 90 -5.27 28.36 6.81
CA GLU A 90 -5.35 29.34 5.72
C GLU A 90 -4.50 28.95 4.49
N ILE A 91 -4.50 27.66 4.15
CA ILE A 91 -3.69 27.17 3.02
C ILE A 91 -4.22 27.76 1.71
N PRO A 92 -3.35 28.43 0.91
CA PRO A 92 -3.78 29.05 -0.35
C PRO A 92 -4.47 28.04 -1.29
N ILE A 93 -5.50 28.50 -2.00
CA ILE A 93 -6.28 27.66 -2.93
C ILE A 93 -5.36 26.98 -3.96
N SER A 94 -4.37 27.69 -4.51
CA SER A 94 -3.39 27.13 -5.44
C SER A 94 -2.61 25.96 -4.84
N THR A 95 -2.19 26.09 -3.58
CA THR A 95 -1.52 25.01 -2.83
C THR A 95 -2.46 23.84 -2.59
N ARG A 96 -3.73 24.08 -2.25
CA ARG A 96 -4.72 23.00 -2.07
C ARG A 96 -4.96 22.24 -3.37
N LEU A 97 -5.09 22.94 -4.50
CA LEU A 97 -5.22 22.30 -5.81
C LEU A 97 -4.00 21.45 -6.15
N ALA A 98 -2.79 21.93 -5.87
CA ALA A 98 -1.58 21.15 -6.05
C ALA A 98 -1.55 19.90 -5.14
N TRP A 99 -2.01 20.02 -3.89
CA TRP A 99 -2.10 18.90 -2.96
C TRP A 99 -3.17 17.87 -3.36
N ILE A 100 -4.28 18.31 -3.97
CA ILE A 100 -5.29 17.40 -4.55
C ILE A 100 -4.68 16.60 -5.70
N GLU A 101 -3.94 17.25 -6.59
CA GLU A 101 -3.25 16.54 -7.67
C GLU A 101 -2.22 15.56 -7.13
N PHE A 102 -1.53 15.95 -6.06
CA PHE A 102 -0.63 15.08 -5.33
C PHE A 102 -1.35 13.85 -4.75
N ASP A 103 -2.52 14.03 -4.14
CA ASP A 103 -3.33 12.92 -3.60
C ASP A 103 -3.80 11.97 -4.69
N ARG A 104 -4.18 12.46 -5.88
CA ARG A 104 -4.54 11.59 -7.01
C ARG A 104 -3.40 10.66 -7.39
N ARG A 105 -2.18 11.18 -7.49
CA ARG A 105 -0.96 10.37 -7.74
C ARG A 105 -0.72 9.35 -6.63
N ILE A 106 -0.94 9.75 -5.37
CA ILE A 106 -0.90 8.85 -4.22
C ILE A 106 -1.94 7.72 -4.35
N GLN A 107 -3.19 8.02 -4.73
CA GLN A 107 -4.23 6.99 -4.85
C GLN A 107 -3.91 5.97 -5.94
N VAL A 108 -3.28 6.40 -7.05
CA VAL A 108 -2.83 5.49 -8.12
C VAL A 108 -1.82 4.49 -7.58
N VAL A 109 -0.71 4.96 -7.00
CA VAL A 109 0.35 4.05 -6.49
C VAL A 109 -0.15 3.18 -5.32
N ASN A 110 -1.01 3.72 -4.45
CA ASN A 110 -1.63 2.94 -3.37
C ASN A 110 -2.51 1.81 -3.91
N THR A 111 -3.22 2.06 -5.01
CA THR A 111 -4.09 1.06 -5.64
C THR A 111 -3.26 -0.03 -6.28
N GLU A 112 -2.21 0.33 -7.03
CA GLU A 112 -1.25 -0.62 -7.60
C GLU A 112 -0.65 -1.53 -6.51
N ALA A 113 -0.19 -0.96 -5.40
CA ALA A 113 0.36 -1.72 -4.28
C ALA A 113 -0.65 -2.65 -3.61
N ARG A 114 -1.92 -2.22 -3.48
CA ARG A 114 -2.99 -3.08 -2.96
C ARG A 114 -3.24 -4.27 -3.87
N LEU A 115 -3.31 -4.05 -5.18
CA LEU A 115 -3.56 -5.10 -6.16
C LEU A 115 -2.42 -6.11 -6.19
N ALA A 116 -1.18 -5.64 -6.33
CA ALA A 116 0.01 -6.50 -6.33
C ALA A 116 0.11 -7.32 -5.04
N HIS A 117 -0.10 -6.69 -3.89
CA HIS A 117 -0.08 -7.37 -2.61
C HIS A 117 -1.19 -8.43 -2.48
N TYR A 118 -2.42 -8.10 -2.90
CA TYR A 118 -3.54 -9.03 -2.85
C TYR A 118 -3.30 -10.25 -3.75
N GLU A 119 -2.86 -10.04 -5.00
CA GLU A 119 -2.52 -11.12 -5.92
C GLU A 119 -1.44 -12.01 -5.31
N ARG A 120 -0.35 -11.41 -4.83
CA ARG A 120 0.78 -12.12 -4.22
C ARG A 120 0.33 -12.99 -3.05
N ARG A 121 -0.49 -12.43 -2.16
CA ARG A 121 -1.06 -13.15 -1.02
C ARG A 121 -1.86 -14.37 -1.49
N ARG A 122 -2.78 -14.19 -2.44
CA ARG A 122 -3.61 -15.28 -2.96
C ARG A 122 -2.80 -16.38 -3.62
N LEU A 123 -1.77 -16.03 -4.37
CA LEU A 123 -0.88 -17.01 -4.99
C LEU A 123 -0.06 -17.78 -3.94
N ARG A 124 0.41 -17.12 -2.88
CA ARG A 124 1.11 -17.78 -1.77
C ARG A 124 0.20 -18.73 -1.01
N ASP A 125 -1.01 -18.29 -0.67
CA ASP A 125 -2.03 -19.12 -0.02
C ASP A 125 -2.32 -20.39 -0.85
N TYR A 126 -2.48 -20.23 -2.16
CA TYR A 126 -2.67 -21.35 -3.09
C TYR A 126 -1.50 -22.34 -3.08
N VAL A 127 -0.26 -21.85 -3.15
CA VAL A 127 0.94 -22.72 -3.10
C VAL A 127 1.02 -23.47 -1.77
N SER A 128 0.77 -22.78 -0.66
CA SER A 128 0.76 -23.40 0.67
C SER A 128 -0.34 -24.46 0.80
N GLN A 129 -1.53 -24.22 0.25
CA GLN A 129 -2.61 -25.19 0.28
C GLN A 129 -2.27 -26.44 -0.54
N LEU A 130 -1.67 -26.30 -1.73
CA LEU A 130 -1.22 -27.45 -2.51
C LEU A 130 -0.16 -28.28 -1.77
N GLN A 131 0.78 -27.63 -1.07
CA GLN A 131 1.78 -28.33 -0.27
C GLN A 131 1.15 -29.15 0.85
N ARG A 132 0.14 -28.59 1.54
CA ARG A 132 -0.62 -29.29 2.58
C ARG A 132 -1.38 -30.50 2.02
N LEU A 133 -2.03 -30.35 0.87
CA LEU A 133 -2.73 -31.46 0.19
C LEU A 133 -1.76 -32.58 -0.21
N ASN A 134 -0.60 -32.24 -0.79
CA ASN A 134 0.41 -33.23 -1.15
C ASN A 134 0.98 -33.96 0.07
N ALA A 135 1.15 -33.27 1.21
CA ALA A 135 1.59 -33.89 2.45
C ALA A 135 0.53 -34.86 3.01
N LEU A 136 -0.75 -34.45 2.98
CA LEU A 136 -1.87 -35.29 3.38
C LEU A 136 -1.96 -36.55 2.50
N GLU A 137 -1.84 -36.41 1.18
CA GLU A 137 -1.87 -37.54 0.25
C GLU A 137 -0.75 -38.56 0.56
N LYS A 138 0.48 -38.09 0.80
CA LYS A 138 1.61 -38.95 1.18
C LYS A 138 1.33 -39.70 2.48
N TRP A 139 0.81 -39.01 3.49
CA TRP A 139 0.50 -39.61 4.78
C TRP A 139 -0.57 -40.71 4.63
N VAL A 140 -1.66 -40.43 3.90
CA VAL A 140 -2.72 -41.42 3.64
C VAL A 140 -2.16 -42.66 2.93
N LYS A 141 -1.32 -42.47 1.91
CA LYS A 141 -0.71 -43.57 1.15
C LYS A 141 0.27 -44.41 1.99
N SER A 142 0.94 -43.83 2.97
CA SER A 142 1.86 -44.55 3.86
C SER A 142 1.17 -45.34 4.99
N ALA A 143 -0.13 -45.11 5.20
CA ALA A 143 -0.93 -45.78 6.22
C ALA A 143 -1.70 -47.01 5.66
N GLN A 144 -1.56 -47.29 4.37
CA GLN A 144 -2.07 -48.47 3.67
C GLN A 144 -0.93 -49.48 3.46
#